data_AF-A0A357YKH9-F1
#
_entry.id   AF-A0A357YKH9-F1
#
_cell.length_a   1.000
_cell.length_b   1.000
_cell.length_c   1.000
_cell.angle_alpha   90.00
_cell.angle_beta   90.00
_cell.angle_gamma   90.00
#
_symmetry.space_group_name_H-M   'P 1'
#
loop_
_entity.id
_entity.type
_entity.pdbx_description
1 polymer ?
#
loop_
_entity_poly.entity_id
_entity_poly.type
_entity_poly.pdbx_seq_one_letter_code
_entity_poly.pdbx_strand_id
1 'polypeptide(L)'
;EKMAHLNEIIHNVLKDIATNGPRETDFTKVKEYMNKSYNESLKENGYWLNVLDTRYFYGEDTYTNYIETVNAVTPGEIREFAANLINQGNKKTIVMMPELAK
;
A
#
# COMPACT_ATOMS: atom_id res chain seq x y z
N GLU A 1 15.35 20.66 9.05
CA GLU A 1 15.16 19.89 10.30
C GLU A 1 13.88 19.06 10.31
N LYS A 2 12.68 19.66 10.30
CA LYS A 2 11.39 18.92 10.32
C LYS A 2 11.25 17.85 9.22
N MET A 3 11.68 18.15 8.00
CA MET A 3 11.67 17.20 6.87
C MET A 3 12.55 15.97 7.14
N ALA A 4 13.76 16.18 7.66
CA ALA A 4 14.69 15.09 7.95
C ALA A 4 14.13 14.17 9.03
N HIS A 5 13.54 14.76 10.09
CA HIS A 5 12.88 14.02 11.16
C HIS A 5 11.70 13.17 10.64
N LEU A 6 10.86 13.73 9.76
CA LEU A 6 9.73 12.98 9.20
C LEU A 6 10.22 11.79 8.35
N ASN A 7 11.25 12.00 7.52
CA ASN A 7 11.84 10.93 6.72
C ASN A 7 12.45 9.82 7.61
N GLU A 8 13.05 10.18 8.73
CA GLU A 8 13.58 9.23 9.70
C GLU A 8 12.47 8.36 10.31
N ILE A 9 11.34 8.96 10.71
CA ILE A 9 10.18 8.22 11.23
C ILE A 9 9.68 7.21 10.19
N ILE A 10 9.53 7.63 8.93
CA ILE A 10 9.09 6.74 7.84
C ILE A 10 10.04 5.54 7.72
N HIS A 11 11.35 5.77 7.75
CA HIS A 11 12.33 4.70 7.66
C HIS A 11 12.29 3.75 8.86
N ASN A 12 12.08 4.28 10.06
CA ASN A 12 11.99 3.47 11.27
C ASN A 12 10.73 2.58 11.25
N VAL A 13 9.59 3.11 10.82
CA VAL A 13 8.35 2.33 10.68
C VAL A 13 8.51 1.22 9.63
N LEU A 14 9.09 1.53 8.46
CA LEU A 14 9.33 0.52 7.43
C LEU A 14 10.26 -0.60 7.93
N LYS A 15 11.33 -0.26 8.65
CA LYS A 15 12.23 -1.25 9.27
C LYS A 15 11.55 -2.08 10.34
N ASP A 16 10.69 -1.46 11.15
CA ASP A 16 9.91 -2.15 12.17
C ASP A 16 8.98 -3.19 11.52
N ILE A 17 8.25 -2.81 10.47
CA ILE A 17 7.40 -3.74 9.71
C ILE A 17 8.24 -4.86 9.07
N ALA A 18 9.40 -4.54 8.50
CA ALA A 18 10.29 -5.56 7.91
C ALA A 18 10.87 -6.54 8.94
N THR A 19 11.03 -6.12 10.19
CA THR A 19 11.63 -6.94 11.27
C THR A 19 10.56 -7.73 12.03
N ASN A 20 9.53 -7.02 12.50
CA ASN A 20 8.51 -7.53 13.42
C ASN A 20 7.20 -7.89 12.72
N GLY A 21 7.01 -7.47 11.47
CA GLY A 21 5.73 -7.56 10.76
C GLY A 21 4.77 -6.42 11.12
N PRO A 22 3.62 -6.34 10.44
CA PRO A 22 2.59 -5.36 10.78
C PRO A 22 2.01 -5.69 12.17
N ARG A 23 1.59 -4.64 12.89
CA ARG A 23 0.84 -4.81 14.14
C ARG A 23 -0.46 -5.55 13.83
N GLU A 24 -0.77 -6.59 14.59
CA GLU A 24 -1.93 -7.45 14.35
C GLU A 24 -3.25 -6.66 14.29
N THR A 25 -3.42 -5.69 15.21
CA THR A 25 -4.60 -4.82 15.24
C THR A 25 -4.75 -3.98 13.99
N ASP A 26 -3.64 -3.48 13.44
CA ASP A 26 -3.64 -2.60 12.28
C ASP A 26 -3.86 -3.44 11.02
N PHE A 27 -3.23 -4.61 10.94
CA PHE A 27 -3.42 -5.56 9.85
C PHE A 27 -4.88 -5.99 9.69
N THR A 28 -5.52 -6.40 10.78
CA THR A 28 -6.93 -6.82 10.78
C THR A 28 -7.85 -5.68 10.37
N LYS A 29 -7.66 -4.47 10.93
CA LYS A 29 -8.46 -3.29 10.58
C LYS A 29 -8.32 -2.88 9.13
N VAL A 30 -7.11 -2.93 8.58
CA VAL A 30 -6.88 -2.61 7.15
C VAL A 30 -7.58 -3.63 6.27
N LYS A 31 -7.49 -4.93 6.58
CA LYS A 31 -8.18 -5.99 5.82
C LYS A 31 -9.70 -5.81 5.84
N GLU A 32 -10.28 -5.55 7.01
CA GLU A 32 -11.71 -5.25 7.15
C GLU A 32 -12.13 -4.01 6.34
N TYR A 33 -11.33 -2.94 6.42
CA TYR A 33 -11.57 -1.72 5.67
C TYR A 33 -11.51 -1.97 4.15
N MET A 34 -10.51 -2.69 3.64
CA MET A 34 -10.39 -3.03 2.22
C MET A 34 -11.61 -3.80 1.72
N ASN A 35 -12.05 -4.83 2.45
CA ASN A 35 -13.24 -5.60 2.11
C ASN A 35 -14.51 -4.74 2.12
N LYS A 36 -14.65 -3.85 3.10
CA LYS A 36 -15.79 -2.92 3.18
C LYS A 36 -15.79 -1.93 2.02
N SER A 37 -14.65 -1.27 1.78
CA SER A 37 -14.49 -0.30 0.70
C SER A 37 -14.79 -0.93 -0.65
N TYR A 38 -14.32 -2.15 -0.90
CA TYR A 38 -14.62 -2.89 -2.11
C TYR A 38 -16.13 -3.09 -2.31
N ASN A 39 -16.84 -3.56 -1.28
CA ASN A 39 -18.30 -3.75 -1.35
C ASN A 39 -19.06 -2.44 -1.62
N GLU A 40 -18.54 -1.31 -1.15
CA GLU A 40 -19.09 0.02 -1.46
C GLU A 40 -18.82 0.38 -2.94
N SER A 41 -17.59 0.16 -3.43
CA SER A 41 -17.20 0.44 -4.81
C SER A 41 -17.97 -0.37 -5.86
N LEU A 42 -18.45 -1.58 -5.54
CA LEU A 42 -19.28 -2.37 -6.48
C LEU A 42 -20.57 -1.65 -6.92
N LYS A 43 -21.01 -0.63 -6.19
CA LYS A 43 -22.19 0.19 -6.52
C LYS A 43 -21.87 1.35 -7.47
N GLU A 44 -20.59 1.63 -7.71
CA GLU A 44 -20.16 2.80 -8.46
C GLU A 44 -19.79 2.44 -9.91
N ASN A 45 -20.32 3.19 -10.87
CA ASN A 45 -19.98 2.99 -12.29
C ASN A 45 -18.48 3.19 -12.57
N GLY A 46 -17.82 4.09 -11.83
CA GLY A 46 -16.39 4.34 -11.97
C GLY A 46 -15.54 3.09 -11.68
N TYR A 47 -15.95 2.28 -10.71
CA TYR A 47 -15.29 1.01 -10.41
C TYR A 47 -15.36 0.04 -11.60
N TRP A 48 -16.56 -0.14 -12.17
CA TRP A 48 -16.75 -1.05 -13.30
C TRP A 48 -16.03 -0.60 -14.56
N LEU A 49 -16.03 0.72 -14.84
CA LEU A 49 -15.24 1.27 -15.94
C LEU A 49 -13.75 0.98 -15.75
N ASN A 50 -13.22 1.15 -14.53
CA ASN A 50 -11.83 0.83 -14.24
C ASN A 50 -11.50 -0.66 -14.40
N VAL A 51 -12.39 -1.57 -13.98
CA VAL A 51 -12.21 -3.02 -14.18
C VAL A 51 -12.14 -3.35 -15.68
N LEU A 52 -13.04 -2.78 -16.48
CA LEU A 52 -13.06 -3.00 -17.94
C LEU A 52 -11.81 -2.42 -18.62
N ASP A 53 -11.44 -1.19 -18.28
CA ASP A 53 -10.25 -0.53 -18.81
C ASP A 53 -8.99 -1.34 -18.47
N THR A 54 -8.85 -1.75 -17.22
CA THR A 54 -7.67 -2.51 -16.76
C THR A 54 -7.58 -3.85 -17.49
N ARG A 55 -8.72 -4.54 -17.66
CA ARG A 55 -8.78 -5.80 -18.40
C ARG A 55 -8.46 -5.60 -19.89
N TYR A 56 -8.93 -4.52 -20.50
CA TYR A 56 -8.70 -4.25 -21.91
C TYR A 56 -7.24 -3.88 -22.20
N PHE A 57 -6.65 -2.98 -21.41
CA PHE A 57 -5.32 -2.43 -21.67
C PHE A 57 -4.18 -3.31 -21.12
N TYR A 58 -4.37 -3.92 -19.95
CA TYR A 58 -3.32 -4.67 -19.26
C TYR A 58 -3.59 -6.17 -19.20
N GLY A 59 -4.80 -6.63 -19.57
CA GLY A 59 -5.15 -8.04 -19.49
C GLY A 59 -5.32 -8.53 -18.05
N GLU A 60 -5.42 -7.65 -17.07
CA GLU A 60 -5.53 -8.02 -15.65
C GLU A 60 -7.00 -8.09 -15.21
N ASP A 61 -7.32 -9.06 -14.34
CA ASP A 61 -8.63 -9.16 -13.70
C ASP A 61 -8.50 -8.72 -12.24
N THR A 62 -9.02 -7.53 -11.95
CA THR A 62 -8.99 -6.92 -10.62
C THR A 62 -10.26 -7.17 -9.81
N TYR A 63 -11.21 -7.96 -10.33
CA TYR A 63 -12.53 -8.17 -9.72
C TYR A 63 -12.71 -9.60 -9.20
N THR A 64 -12.57 -10.62 -10.06
CA THR A 64 -13.14 -11.96 -9.81
C THR A 64 -12.71 -12.57 -8.47
N ASN A 65 -11.43 -12.45 -8.12
CA ASN A 65 -10.87 -13.06 -6.90
C ASN A 65 -10.42 -12.02 -5.86
N TYR A 66 -10.92 -10.78 -5.91
CA TYR A 66 -10.44 -9.70 -5.06
C TYR A 66 -10.52 -10.05 -3.56
N ILE A 67 -11.72 -10.44 -3.09
CA ILE A 67 -11.96 -10.73 -1.67
C ILE A 67 -11.14 -11.92 -1.18
N GLU A 68 -11.04 -12.98 -1.99
CA GLU A 68 -10.24 -14.15 -1.67
C GLU A 68 -8.75 -13.78 -1.55
N THR A 69 -8.25 -12.98 -2.49
CA THR A 69 -6.86 -12.52 -2.52
C THR A 69 -6.53 -11.67 -1.28
N VAL A 70 -7.36 -10.67 -0.97
CA VAL A 70 -7.17 -9.81 0.21
C VAL A 70 -7.20 -10.63 1.50
N ASN A 71 -8.12 -11.59 1.61
CA ASN A 71 -8.24 -12.41 2.80
C ASN A 71 -7.12 -13.45 2.95
N ALA A 72 -6.55 -13.93 1.84
CA ALA A 72 -5.42 -14.86 1.84
C ALA A 72 -4.10 -14.23 2.33
N VAL A 73 -3.92 -12.92 2.14
CA VAL A 73 -2.71 -12.22 2.62
C VAL A 73 -2.49 -12.45 4.11
N THR A 74 -1.25 -12.72 4.49
CA THR A 74 -0.82 -12.97 5.87
C THR A 74 0.12 -11.86 6.37
N PRO A 75 0.23 -11.66 7.69
CA PRO A 75 1.22 -10.74 8.26
C PRO A 75 2.67 -11.10 7.87
N GLY A 76 2.96 -12.39 7.68
CA GLY A 76 4.27 -12.88 7.27
C GLY A 76 4.67 -12.41 5.86
N GLU A 77 3.75 -12.50 4.90
CA GLU A 77 3.99 -12.01 3.53
C GLU A 77 4.20 -10.50 3.49
N ILE A 78 3.49 -9.72 4.33
CA ILE A 78 3.72 -8.28 4.45
C ILE A 78 5.11 -7.98 5.02
N ARG A 79 5.55 -8.73 6.04
CA ARG A 79 6.90 -8.61 6.60
C ARG A 79 7.97 -8.90 5.55
N GLU A 80 7.83 -10.01 4.81
CA GLU A 80 8.77 -10.41 3.77
C GLU A 80 8.81 -9.42 2.62
N PHE A 81 7.66 -8.93 2.17
CA PHE A 81 7.57 -7.88 1.17
C PHE A 81 8.28 -6.61 1.63
N ALA A 82 8.04 -6.16 2.87
CA ALA A 82 8.70 -4.98 3.43
C ALA A 82 10.23 -5.14 3.52
N ALA A 83 10.71 -6.32 3.93
CA ALA A 83 12.13 -6.62 3.94
C ALA A 83 12.74 -6.56 2.53
N ASN A 84 12.07 -7.19 1.56
CA ASN A 84 12.50 -7.16 0.16
C ASN A 84 12.50 -5.74 -0.42
N LEU A 85 11.46 -4.95 -0.14
CA LEU A 85 11.35 -3.56 -0.60
C LEU A 85 12.51 -2.70 -0.11
N ILE A 86 12.89 -2.82 1.17
CA ILE A 86 14.01 -2.06 1.74
C ILE A 86 15.35 -2.54 1.16
N ASN A 87 15.50 -3.85 0.96
CA ASN A 87 16.75 -4.46 0.47
C ASN A 87 17.04 -4.17 -1.01
N GLN A 88 16.07 -3.69 -1.79
CA GLN A 88 16.29 -3.32 -3.19
C GLN A 88 17.35 -2.21 -3.37
N GLY A 89 17.62 -1.40 -2.33
CA GLY A 89 18.64 -0.35 -2.38
C GLY A 89 18.37 0.77 -3.39
N ASN A 90 17.20 0.78 -4.02
CA ASN A 90 16.78 1.73 -5.05
C ASN A 90 16.01 2.94 -4.49
N LYS A 91 16.10 3.19 -3.17
CA LYS A 91 15.42 4.30 -2.49
C LYS A 91 15.82 5.66 -3.08
N LYS A 92 14.83 6.48 -3.44
CA LYS A 92 14.99 7.89 -3.80
C LYS A 92 14.13 8.77 -2.89
N THR A 93 14.69 9.89 -2.44
CA THR A 93 13.97 10.89 -1.65
C THR A 93 13.96 12.20 -2.42
N ILE A 94 12.78 12.66 -2.82
CA ILE A 94 12.57 13.92 -3.52
C ILE A 94 11.92 14.89 -2.54
N VAL A 95 12.49 16.08 -2.40
CA VAL A 95 11.97 17.12 -1.51
C VAL A 95 11.76 18.38 -2.32
N MET A 96 10.53 18.89 -2.30
CA MET A 96 10.20 20.21 -2.84
C MET A 96 10.27 21.22 -1.70
N MET A 97 11.14 22.21 -1.86
CA MET A 97 11.28 23.33 -0.94
C MET A 97 10.57 24.55 -1.55
N PRO A 98 9.94 25.41 -0.74
CA PRO A 98 9.41 26.67 -1.23
C PRO A 98 10.54 27.52 -1.83
N GLU A 99 10.20 28.35 -2.81
CA GLU A 99 11.13 29.34 -3.34
C GLU A 99 11.54 30.29 -2.20
N LEU A 100 12.85 30.46 -2.00
CA LEU A 100 13.36 31.45 -1.07
C LEU A 100 13.01 32.83 -1.66
N ALA A 101 12.10 33.55 -1.01
CA ALA A 101 11.77 34.93 -1.39
C ALA A 101 13.08 35.75 -1.45
N LYS A 102 13.33 36.39 -2.60
CA LYS A 102 14.49 37.26 -2.82
C LYS A 102 14.44 38.50 -1.96
#